data_AF-A0A840R3T9-F1
#
_entry.id   AF-A0A840R3T9-F1
#
_cell.length_a   1.000
_cell.length_b   1.000
_cell.length_c   1.000
_cell.angle_alpha   90.00
_cell.angle_beta   90.00
_cell.angle_gamma   90.00
#
_symmetry.space_group_name_H-M   'P 1'
#
loop_
_entity.id
_entity.type
_entity.pdbx_description
1 polymer ?
#
loop_
_entity_poly.entity_id
_entity_poly.type
_entity_poly.pdbx_seq_one_letter_code
_entity_poly.pdbx_strand_id
1 'polypeptide(L)'
;MTWVKMLSPRLASWLTALIVALLLVVLAGLCWQVVALFRGVQLPSAGPVIATSTSKSSAKKYDVQSLLAVPLFGLRPSNAVAATEIQKDIRRSALKITVIGLVAGNDERGVAVLRHGNKTKAYGIGEKIEVPGTVTLLAVLADHIIIENNRKQEKIELDQKAGATGLRTASTSSRPSNSENVDLTAAGIRELVGDPRDTVQNSPLQLVRFFSVNPVMDGGRLTGYEVKPGRDTRLFSQLSLEPGDVLLSVNGQPLSDMSTQELMTMMENTSSYELLIKRADTILTKRFDL
;
A
#
# COMPACT_ATOMS: atom_id res chain seq x y z
N MET A 1 10.52 -60.92 -23.89
CA MET A 1 9.58 -60.44 -22.86
C MET A 1 8.24 -61.15 -23.09
N THR A 2 8.00 -62.23 -22.37
CA THR A 2 7.14 -63.36 -22.73
C THR A 2 6.16 -63.67 -21.61
N TRP A 3 4.93 -63.15 -21.60
CA TRP A 3 3.90 -63.53 -20.59
C TRP A 3 2.45 -63.45 -21.10
N VAL A 4 2.17 -63.68 -22.39
CA VAL A 4 0.78 -63.54 -22.92
C VAL A 4 0.16 -64.87 -23.40
N LYS A 5 0.88 -65.99 -23.40
CA LYS A 5 0.36 -67.28 -23.88
C LYS A 5 0.17 -68.31 -22.76
N MET A 6 -0.65 -68.02 -21.75
CA MET A 6 -1.17 -69.07 -20.86
C MET A 6 -2.40 -68.70 -20.02
N LEU A 7 -3.17 -67.68 -20.40
CA LEU A 7 -4.52 -67.52 -19.85
C LEU A 7 -5.48 -68.37 -20.68
N SER A 8 -6.21 -69.27 -20.03
CA SER A 8 -7.30 -70.01 -20.69
C SER A 8 -8.20 -69.00 -21.43
N PRO A 9 -8.75 -69.33 -22.62
CA PRO A 9 -9.54 -68.38 -23.41
C PRO A 9 -10.73 -67.80 -22.61
N ARG A 10 -11.19 -68.54 -21.59
CA ARG A 10 -12.20 -68.10 -20.63
C ARG A 10 -11.66 -67.06 -19.63
N LEU A 11 -10.46 -67.24 -19.07
CA LEU A 11 -9.82 -66.24 -18.20
C LEU A 11 -9.44 -64.97 -18.97
N ALA A 12 -8.93 -65.12 -20.20
CA ALA A 12 -8.62 -63.97 -21.05
C ALA A 12 -9.88 -63.16 -21.36
N SER A 13 -10.99 -63.84 -21.68
CA SER A 13 -12.30 -63.20 -21.91
C SER A 13 -12.82 -62.50 -20.65
N TRP A 14 -12.73 -63.12 -19.47
CA TRP A 14 -13.09 -62.49 -18.19
C TRP A 14 -12.22 -61.29 -17.85
N LEU A 15 -10.91 -61.38 -18.08
CA LEU A 15 -9.98 -60.28 -17.86
C LEU A 15 -10.26 -59.10 -18.81
N THR A 16 -10.55 -59.38 -20.09
CA THR A 16 -10.97 -58.34 -21.04
C THR A 16 -12.30 -57.73 -20.65
N ALA A 17 -13.27 -58.52 -20.19
CA ALA A 17 -14.56 -58.01 -19.72
C ALA A 17 -14.40 -57.11 -18.48
N LEU A 18 -13.50 -57.49 -17.56
CA LEU A 18 -13.19 -56.69 -16.37
C LEU A 18 -12.49 -55.38 -16.73
N ILE A 19 -11.53 -55.41 -17.67
CA ILE A 19 -10.86 -54.19 -18.17
C ILE A 19 -11.84 -53.27 -18.88
N VAL A 20 -12.73 -53.81 -19.73
CA VAL A 20 -13.77 -53.02 -20.41
C VAL A 20 -14.77 -52.43 -19.42
N ALA A 21 -15.18 -53.19 -18.40
CA ALA A 21 -16.05 -52.68 -17.34
C ALA A 21 -15.38 -51.56 -16.53
N LEU A 22 -14.09 -51.72 -16.18
CA LEU A 22 -13.33 -50.69 -15.47
C LEU A 22 -13.17 -49.42 -16.33
N LEU A 23 -12.90 -49.58 -17.63
CA LEU A 23 -12.79 -48.48 -18.58
C LEU A 23 -14.12 -47.73 -18.72
N LEU A 24 -15.26 -48.43 -18.73
CA LEU A 24 -16.59 -47.82 -18.72
C LEU A 24 -16.87 -47.02 -17.44
N VAL A 25 -16.48 -47.52 -16.28
CA VAL A 25 -16.64 -46.80 -14.99
C VAL A 25 -15.82 -45.51 -14.97
N VAL A 26 -14.58 -45.56 -15.46
CA VAL A 26 -13.70 -44.39 -15.54
C VAL A 26 -14.26 -43.35 -16.53
N LEU A 27 -14.72 -43.77 -17.70
CA LEU A 27 -15.36 -42.88 -18.67
C LEU A 27 -16.64 -42.23 -18.12
N ALA A 28 -17.46 -42.97 -17.37
CA ALA A 28 -18.65 -42.42 -16.74
C ALA A 28 -18.30 -41.35 -15.70
N GLY A 29 -17.25 -41.56 -14.90
CA GLY A 29 -16.77 -40.58 -13.93
C GLY A 29 -16.23 -39.30 -14.58
N LEU A 30 -15.43 -39.43 -15.65
CA LEU A 30 -14.94 -38.31 -16.46
C LEU A 30 -16.09 -37.53 -17.10
N CYS A 31 -17.08 -38.23 -17.65
CA CYS A 31 -18.27 -37.62 -18.23
C CYS A 31 -19.03 -36.81 -17.16
N TRP A 32 -19.15 -37.34 -15.93
CA TRP A 32 -19.79 -36.62 -14.83
C TRP A 32 -19.03 -35.36 -14.39
N GLN A 33 -17.69 -35.40 -14.38
CA GLN A 33 -16.87 -34.23 -14.06
C GLN A 33 -16.95 -33.14 -15.14
N VAL A 34 -16.95 -33.52 -16.42
CA VAL A 34 -17.11 -32.56 -17.52
C VAL A 34 -18.49 -31.92 -17.47
N VAL A 35 -19.55 -32.71 -17.21
CA VAL A 35 -20.90 -32.17 -16.99
C VAL A 35 -20.93 -31.21 -15.80
N ALA A 36 -20.21 -31.49 -14.71
CA ALA A 36 -20.14 -30.59 -13.56
C ALA A 36 -19.44 -29.25 -13.87
N LEU A 37 -18.48 -29.22 -14.82
CA LEU A 37 -17.85 -27.98 -15.29
C LEU A 37 -18.79 -27.14 -16.17
N PHE A 38 -19.69 -27.77 -16.92
CA PHE A 38 -20.72 -27.08 -17.72
C PHE A 38 -22.00 -26.75 -16.93
N ARG A 39 -22.16 -27.28 -15.71
CA ARG A 39 -23.13 -26.73 -14.75
C ARG A 39 -22.59 -25.36 -14.35
N GLY A 40 -22.98 -24.33 -15.11
CA GLY A 40 -22.66 -22.96 -14.80
C GLY A 40 -22.87 -22.72 -13.31
N VAL A 41 -21.86 -22.14 -12.65
CA VAL A 41 -22.02 -21.66 -11.28
C VAL A 41 -23.23 -20.74 -11.31
N GLN A 42 -24.33 -21.20 -10.70
CA GLN A 42 -25.47 -20.35 -10.40
C GLN A 42 -24.96 -19.36 -9.36
N LEU A 43 -24.29 -18.30 -9.83
CA LEU A 43 -24.19 -17.07 -9.08
C LEU A 43 -25.64 -16.72 -8.69
N PRO A 44 -25.93 -16.44 -7.42
CA PRO A 44 -27.27 -16.00 -7.04
C PRO A 44 -27.60 -14.80 -7.92
N SER A 45 -28.50 -15.02 -8.88
CA SER A 45 -29.06 -13.95 -9.68
C SER A 45 -29.81 -13.09 -8.68
N ALA A 46 -29.29 -11.89 -8.41
CA ALA A 46 -30.04 -10.86 -7.74
C ALA A 46 -31.23 -10.57 -8.65
N GLY A 47 -32.34 -11.27 -8.38
CA GLY A 47 -33.60 -11.00 -9.05
C GLY A 47 -33.90 -9.51 -8.86
N PRO A 48 -34.55 -8.85 -9.84
CA PRO A 48 -35.14 -7.56 -9.56
C PRO A 48 -36.05 -7.78 -8.36
N VAL A 49 -35.73 -7.11 -7.25
CA VAL A 49 -36.65 -6.96 -6.15
C VAL A 49 -37.87 -6.29 -6.76
N ILE A 50 -38.88 -7.10 -7.10
CA ILE A 50 -40.24 -6.62 -7.24
C ILE A 50 -40.56 -6.15 -5.83
N ALA A 51 -40.35 -4.86 -5.62
CA ALA A 51 -40.93 -4.15 -4.51
C ALA A 51 -42.44 -4.33 -4.68
N THR A 52 -43.00 -5.35 -4.04
CA THR A 52 -44.42 -5.37 -3.75
C THR A 52 -44.64 -4.18 -2.85
N SER A 53 -44.98 -3.04 -3.45
CA SER A 53 -45.53 -1.89 -2.77
C SER A 53 -46.91 -2.28 -2.26
N THR A 54 -46.94 -3.15 -1.24
CA THR A 54 -48.02 -3.12 -0.27
C THR A 54 -47.84 -1.82 0.48
N SER A 55 -48.52 -0.79 -0.01
CA SER A 55 -48.78 0.46 0.70
C SER A 55 -49.61 0.16 1.95
N LYS A 56 -48.97 -0.45 2.96
CA LYS A 56 -49.28 -0.16 4.35
C LYS A 56 -48.27 0.88 4.76
N SER A 57 -48.70 2.14 4.62
CA SER A 57 -48.01 3.30 5.14
C SER A 57 -47.83 3.14 6.64
N SER A 58 -46.68 2.62 7.02
CA SER A 58 -46.00 2.93 8.26
C SER A 58 -44.58 3.17 7.80
N ALA A 59 -44.26 4.43 7.54
CA ALA A 59 -42.93 4.87 7.16
C ALA A 59 -41.94 4.34 8.20
N LYS A 60 -41.29 3.21 7.90
CA LYS A 60 -40.20 2.70 8.70
C LYS A 60 -39.07 3.69 8.48
N LYS A 61 -39.00 4.68 9.36
CA LYS A 61 -37.90 5.64 9.41
C LYS A 61 -36.64 4.79 9.57
N TYR A 62 -35.86 4.67 8.51
CA TYR A 62 -34.54 4.09 8.60
C TYR A 62 -33.73 5.08 9.43
N ASP A 63 -33.54 4.71 10.69
CA ASP A 63 -32.76 5.50 11.62
C ASP A 63 -31.28 5.32 11.28
N VAL A 64 -30.75 6.23 10.48
CA VAL A 64 -29.33 6.32 10.14
C VAL A 64 -28.47 6.42 11.41
N GLN A 65 -29.02 6.89 12.52
CA GLN A 65 -28.34 6.90 13.81
C GLN A 65 -28.01 5.48 14.31
N SER A 66 -28.88 4.49 14.03
CA SER A 66 -28.63 3.09 14.42
C SER A 66 -27.48 2.47 13.62
N LEU A 67 -27.29 2.89 12.37
CA LEU A 67 -26.18 2.43 11.51
C LEU A 67 -24.85 3.07 11.91
N LEU A 68 -24.87 4.34 12.31
CA LEU A 68 -23.69 5.04 12.85
C LEU A 68 -23.25 4.48 14.22
N ALA A 69 -24.18 3.90 14.98
CA ALA A 69 -23.90 3.25 16.26
C ALA A 69 -23.26 1.86 16.12
N VAL A 70 -23.17 1.32 14.89
CA VAL A 70 -22.49 0.04 14.66
C VAL A 70 -20.98 0.27 14.69
N PRO A 71 -20.22 -0.38 15.59
CA PRO A 71 -18.77 -0.29 15.61
C PRO A 71 -18.19 -1.08 14.42
N LEU A 72 -18.11 -0.43 13.25
CA LEU A 72 -17.62 -1.03 11.99
C LEU A 72 -16.18 -1.54 12.08
N PHE A 73 -15.42 -1.07 13.07
CA PHE A 73 -14.01 -1.40 13.28
C PHE A 73 -13.79 -2.25 14.54
N GLY A 74 -14.86 -2.81 15.10
CA GLY A 74 -14.82 -3.61 16.32
C GLY A 74 -14.86 -2.77 17.60
N LEU A 75 -15.16 -3.44 18.72
CA LEU A 75 -15.17 -2.85 20.05
C LEU A 75 -13.82 -3.11 20.72
N ARG A 76 -13.22 -2.07 21.31
CA ARG A 76 -12.02 -2.23 22.14
C ARG A 76 -12.36 -3.15 23.32
N PRO A 77 -11.54 -4.17 23.63
CA PRO A 77 -11.64 -4.86 24.91
C PRO A 77 -11.38 -3.84 26.02
N SER A 78 -12.44 -3.48 26.76
CA SER A 78 -12.38 -2.51 27.85
C SER A 78 -11.72 -3.15 29.08
N ASN A 79 -10.40 -3.24 29.04
CA ASN A 79 -9.62 -3.34 30.26
C ASN A 79 -9.21 -1.90 30.61
N ALA A 80 -9.85 -1.32 31.62
CA ALA A 80 -9.43 -0.03 32.16
C ALA A 80 -8.01 -0.21 32.70
N VAL A 81 -7.04 0.44 32.05
CA VAL A 81 -5.65 0.45 32.50
C VAL A 81 -5.45 1.77 33.20
N ALA A 82 -5.10 1.72 34.48
CA ALA A 82 -4.78 2.90 35.24
C ALA A 82 -3.61 3.64 34.57
N ALA A 83 -3.78 4.96 34.35
CA ALA A 83 -2.73 5.84 33.88
C ALA A 83 -1.48 5.69 34.77
N THR A 84 -0.49 4.99 34.25
CA THR A 84 0.79 4.78 34.93
C THR A 84 1.68 5.97 34.63
N GLU A 85 2.22 6.61 35.66
CA GLU A 85 3.11 7.77 35.49
C GLU A 85 4.31 7.40 34.60
N ILE A 86 4.45 8.16 33.51
CA ILE A 86 5.57 8.03 32.58
C ILE A 86 6.78 8.74 33.22
N GLN A 87 7.87 8.00 33.44
CA GLN A 87 9.09 8.58 33.99
C GLN A 87 9.69 9.57 32.98
N LYS A 88 10.28 10.66 33.48
CA LYS A 88 10.84 11.73 32.63
C LYS A 88 12.14 11.32 31.93
N ASP A 89 12.83 10.29 32.44
CA ASP A 89 14.07 9.75 31.88
C ASP A 89 13.91 8.25 31.65
N ILE A 90 13.76 7.85 30.38
CA ILE A 90 13.45 6.47 29.97
C ILE A 90 14.56 5.96 29.07
N ARG A 91 15.15 4.83 29.46
CA ARG A 91 16.23 4.19 28.71
C ARG A 91 15.73 3.63 27.37
N ARG A 92 16.56 3.70 26.33
CA ARG A 92 16.31 3.02 25.04
C ARG A 92 16.24 1.50 25.25
N SER A 93 15.21 0.86 24.68
CA SER A 93 15.03 -0.60 24.76
C SER A 93 16.08 -1.35 23.95
N ALA A 94 16.44 -2.54 24.42
CA ALA A 94 17.29 -3.50 23.69
C ALA A 94 16.47 -4.64 23.05
N LEU A 95 15.13 -4.58 23.11
CA LEU A 95 14.27 -5.60 22.51
C LEU A 95 14.39 -5.58 20.98
N LYS A 96 14.43 -6.78 20.38
CA LYS A 96 14.46 -6.97 18.93
C LYS A 96 13.06 -6.85 18.32
N ILE A 97 12.43 -5.69 18.51
CA ILE A 97 11.10 -5.37 17.98
C ILE A 97 11.25 -4.19 17.02
N THR A 98 10.62 -4.28 15.87
CA THR A 98 10.55 -3.17 14.91
C THR A 98 9.18 -2.53 15.01
N VAL A 99 9.14 -1.23 15.28
CA VAL A 99 7.91 -0.43 15.25
C VAL A 99 7.68 -0.02 13.80
N ILE A 100 6.60 -0.51 13.18
CA ILE A 100 6.29 -0.22 11.76
C ILE A 100 5.43 1.04 11.63
N GLY A 101 4.51 1.24 12.57
CA GLY A 101 3.55 2.35 12.51
C GLY A 101 3.00 2.69 13.87
N LEU A 102 2.73 3.98 14.07
CA LEU A 102 2.21 4.55 15.30
C LEU A 102 1.01 5.43 14.96
N VAL A 103 -0.08 5.23 15.68
CA VAL A 103 -1.20 6.18 15.71
C VAL A 103 -1.28 6.68 17.14
N ALA A 104 -0.68 7.85 17.36
CA ALA A 104 -0.83 8.58 18.61
C ALA A 104 -2.25 9.14 18.70
N GLY A 105 -2.80 9.17 19.90
CA GLY A 105 -4.06 9.83 20.16
C GLY A 105 -4.19 10.20 21.62
N ASN A 106 -5.19 11.03 21.90
CA ASN A 106 -5.32 11.73 23.16
C ASN A 106 -5.87 10.79 24.24
N ASP A 107 -5.42 10.96 25.48
CA ASP A 107 -5.99 10.33 26.68
C ASP A 107 -6.23 8.81 26.52
N GLU A 108 -5.13 8.03 26.45
CA GLU A 108 -5.12 6.55 26.38
C GLU A 108 -5.62 5.94 25.06
N ARG A 109 -5.68 6.74 23.99
CA ARG A 109 -6.09 6.32 22.65
C ARG A 109 -4.88 6.23 21.73
N GLY A 110 -4.06 5.20 21.88
CA GLY A 110 -2.90 4.97 21.02
C GLY A 110 -2.84 3.54 20.50
N VAL A 111 -2.43 3.37 19.25
CA VAL A 111 -2.21 2.06 18.62
C VAL A 111 -0.81 2.01 18.04
N ALA A 112 -0.07 0.94 18.34
CA ALA A 112 1.23 0.67 17.78
C ALA A 112 1.22 -0.63 16.97
N VAL A 113 1.72 -0.57 15.73
CA VAL A 113 1.91 -1.74 14.88
C VAL A 113 3.36 -2.22 15.00
N LEU A 114 3.53 -3.40 15.58
CA LEU A 114 4.82 -3.94 15.95
C LEU A 114 5.12 -5.21 15.14
N ARG A 115 6.39 -5.37 14.77
CA ARG A 115 6.92 -6.58 14.15
C ARG A 115 7.93 -7.24 15.06
N HIS A 116 7.75 -8.54 15.27
CA HIS A 116 8.72 -9.38 15.95
C HIS A 116 8.94 -10.65 15.13
N GLY A 117 10.16 -10.82 14.60
CA GLY A 117 10.43 -11.84 13.58
C GLY A 117 9.56 -11.62 12.35
N ASN A 118 8.78 -12.63 11.96
CA ASN A 118 7.89 -12.59 10.79
C ASN A 118 6.43 -12.25 11.13
N LYS A 119 6.12 -11.95 12.41
CA LYS A 119 4.76 -11.64 12.86
C LYS A 119 4.61 -10.13 13.00
N THR A 120 3.53 -9.59 12.42
CA THR A 120 3.14 -8.18 12.56
C THR A 120 1.76 -8.11 13.21
N LYS A 121 1.62 -7.31 14.27
CA LYS A 121 0.35 -7.18 15.01
C LYS A 121 0.20 -5.76 15.57
N ALA A 122 -1.05 -5.30 15.67
CA ALA A 122 -1.40 -4.03 16.29
C ALA A 122 -1.70 -4.24 17.78
N TYR A 123 -1.20 -3.33 18.61
CA TYR A 123 -1.36 -3.34 20.06
C TYR A 123 -1.91 -2.00 20.54
N GLY A 124 -2.88 -2.04 21.44
CA GLY A 124 -3.40 -0.86 22.14
C GLY A 124 -2.60 -0.54 23.41
N ILE A 125 -2.71 0.70 23.90
CA ILE A 125 -2.19 1.06 25.23
C ILE A 125 -2.80 0.14 26.29
N GLY A 126 -1.94 -0.42 27.14
CA GLY A 126 -2.27 -1.40 28.16
C GLY A 126 -2.20 -2.86 27.70
N GLU A 127 -2.01 -3.13 26.41
CA GLU A 127 -1.97 -4.48 25.86
C GLU A 127 -0.59 -5.13 26.06
N LYS A 128 -0.60 -6.45 26.32
CA LYS A 128 0.61 -7.27 26.39
C LYS A 128 1.12 -7.59 24.99
N ILE A 129 2.39 -7.27 24.73
CA ILE A 129 3.06 -7.51 23.46
C ILE A 129 3.54 -8.97 23.39
N GLU A 130 3.33 -9.64 22.25
CA GLU A 130 3.70 -11.05 22.05
C GLU A 130 5.18 -11.22 21.74
N VAL A 131 6.02 -11.08 22.76
CA VAL A 131 7.48 -11.28 22.71
C VAL A 131 7.96 -12.11 23.90
N PRO A 132 9.18 -12.68 23.86
CA PRO A 132 9.77 -13.35 25.01
C PRO A 132 9.83 -12.40 26.22
N GLY A 133 9.12 -12.74 27.30
CA GLY A 133 9.05 -11.96 28.54
C GLY A 133 7.66 -11.38 28.83
N THR A 134 7.59 -10.46 29.79
CA THR A 134 6.39 -9.71 30.12
C THR A 134 6.60 -8.26 29.70
N VAL A 135 6.09 -7.94 28.50
CA VAL A 135 6.19 -6.62 27.91
C VAL A 135 4.79 -6.05 27.67
N THR A 136 4.52 -4.86 28.17
CA THR A 136 3.22 -4.17 28.06
C THR A 136 3.40 -2.80 27.42
N LEU A 137 2.49 -2.39 26.53
CA LEU A 137 2.52 -1.06 25.94
C LEU A 137 1.96 -0.02 26.93
N LEU A 138 2.77 0.94 27.37
CA LEU A 138 2.35 1.98 28.32
C LEU A 138 1.85 3.25 27.63
N ALA A 139 2.54 3.68 26.57
CA ALA A 139 2.17 4.89 25.85
C ALA A 139 2.60 4.83 24.39
N VAL A 140 1.86 5.55 23.55
CA VAL A 140 2.13 5.74 22.13
C VAL A 140 2.28 7.23 21.86
N LEU A 141 3.47 7.66 21.48
CA LEU A 141 3.79 9.03 21.10
C LEU A 141 3.98 9.10 19.57
N ALA A 142 4.20 10.31 19.05
CA ALA A 142 4.27 10.56 17.62
C ALA A 142 5.44 9.84 16.93
N ASP A 143 6.58 9.73 17.60
CA ASP A 143 7.86 9.22 17.06
C ASP A 143 8.36 7.96 17.78
N HIS A 144 7.80 7.62 18.94
CA HIS A 144 8.22 6.48 19.74
C HIS A 144 7.09 5.91 20.60
N ILE A 145 7.31 4.70 21.11
CA ILE A 145 6.48 4.06 22.13
C ILE A 145 7.24 3.93 23.43
N ILE A 146 6.47 3.88 24.51
CA ILE A 146 6.97 3.56 25.84
C ILE A 146 6.34 2.23 26.24
N ILE A 147 7.20 1.29 26.62
CA ILE A 147 6.81 -0.04 27.06
C ILE A 147 7.27 -0.27 28.49
N GLU A 148 6.60 -1.18 29.19
CA GLU A 148 7.10 -1.76 30.41
C GLU A 148 7.65 -3.16 30.12
N ASN A 149 8.92 -3.39 30.39
CA ASN A 149 9.57 -4.70 30.29
C ASN A 149 9.99 -5.14 31.69
N ASN A 150 9.30 -6.12 32.27
CA ASN A 150 9.56 -6.61 33.64
C ASN A 150 9.67 -5.47 34.68
N ARG A 151 8.71 -4.52 34.70
CA ARG A 151 8.65 -3.31 35.55
C ARG A 151 9.66 -2.20 35.24
N LYS A 152 10.41 -2.30 34.14
CA LYS A 152 11.27 -1.21 33.66
C LYS A 152 10.64 -0.54 32.47
N GLN A 153 10.54 0.80 32.52
CA GLN A 153 10.09 1.57 31.38
C GLN A 153 11.22 1.66 30.35
N GLU A 154 10.90 1.38 29.09
CA GLU A 154 11.85 1.45 27.99
C GLU A 154 11.21 2.15 26.78
N LYS A 155 12.04 2.89 26.03
CA LYS A 155 11.64 3.62 24.82
C LYS A 155 12.02 2.85 23.56
N ILE A 156 11.10 2.71 22.60
CA ILE A 156 11.37 2.16 21.25
C ILE A 156 10.93 3.19 20.20
N GLU A 157 11.84 3.58 19.31
CA GLU A 157 11.60 4.57 18.25
C GLU A 157 10.94 3.93 17.02
N LEU A 158 10.15 4.71 16.28
CA LEU A 158 9.56 4.31 15.00
C LEU A 158 10.66 4.04 13.96
N ASP A 159 10.57 2.90 13.27
CA ASP A 159 11.45 2.62 12.13
C ASP A 159 10.97 3.41 10.91
N GLN A 160 11.64 4.53 10.66
CA GLN A 160 11.32 5.43 9.55
C GLN A 160 11.48 4.76 8.16
N LYS A 161 12.25 3.67 8.07
CA LYS A 161 12.38 2.91 6.81
C LYS A 161 11.19 1.97 6.58
N ALA A 162 10.62 1.43 7.66
CA ALA A 162 9.48 0.50 7.59
C ALA A 162 8.12 1.21 7.48
N GLY A 163 8.02 2.45 7.99
CA GLY A 163 6.79 3.26 7.90
C GLY A 163 6.53 3.87 6.51
N ALA A 164 7.54 3.91 5.64
CA ALA A 164 7.45 4.55 4.32
C ALA A 164 6.66 3.74 3.27
N THR A 165 6.36 2.46 3.53
CA THR A 165 5.84 1.54 2.51
C THR A 165 4.32 1.33 2.52
N GLY A 166 3.56 1.98 3.42
CA GLY A 166 2.13 1.62 3.56
C GLY A 166 1.16 2.70 4.01
N LEU A 167 1.56 3.71 4.78
CA LEU A 167 0.64 4.76 5.23
C LEU A 167 1.31 6.13 5.11
N ARG A 168 1.29 6.68 3.89
CA ARG A 168 0.94 8.10 3.79
C ARG A 168 -0.58 8.16 3.91
N THR A 169 -1.09 7.98 5.13
CA THR A 169 -2.39 8.56 5.42
C THR A 169 -2.30 10.02 4.99
N ALA A 170 -3.38 10.49 4.40
CA ALA A 170 -3.73 11.89 4.39
C ALA A 170 -3.82 12.38 5.84
N SER A 171 -2.67 12.47 6.51
CA SER A 171 -2.44 13.53 7.45
C SER A 171 -2.78 14.76 6.62
N THR A 172 -3.72 15.54 7.10
CA THR A 172 -3.60 16.99 7.03
C THR A 172 -2.28 17.40 7.71
N SER A 173 -1.14 16.87 7.28
CA SER A 173 0.01 17.71 6.98
C SER A 173 -0.62 18.73 6.08
N SER A 174 -0.66 19.98 6.53
CA SER A 174 -0.85 21.12 5.66
C SER A 174 -0.21 20.77 4.33
N ARG A 175 -1.03 20.34 3.35
CA ARG A 175 -0.65 20.34 1.95
C ARG A 175 -0.02 21.72 1.83
N PRO A 176 1.28 21.85 1.54
CA PRO A 176 1.85 23.18 1.41
C PRO A 176 0.86 23.88 0.49
N SER A 177 0.29 25.00 0.96
CA SER A 177 -0.82 25.69 0.29
C SER A 177 -0.45 26.09 -1.14
N ASN A 178 0.80 25.85 -1.52
CA ASN A 178 1.38 25.90 -2.85
C ASN A 178 1.45 24.50 -3.49
N SER A 179 0.33 23.77 -3.56
CA SER A 179 0.23 22.68 -4.52
C SER A 179 -0.20 23.25 -5.86
N GLU A 180 0.71 23.30 -6.82
CA GLU A 180 0.43 23.76 -8.17
C GLU A 180 0.15 22.54 -9.05
N ASN A 181 -1.05 22.48 -9.62
CA ASN A 181 -1.37 21.49 -10.65
C ASN A 181 -1.01 22.10 -12.00
N VAL A 182 -0.11 21.46 -12.72
CA VAL A 182 0.31 21.83 -14.07
C VAL A 182 -0.28 20.81 -15.03
N ASP A 183 -1.15 21.28 -15.92
CA ASP A 183 -1.70 20.47 -16.99
C ASP A 183 -0.70 20.43 -18.16
N LEU A 184 -0.01 19.29 -18.36
CA LEU A 184 0.96 19.16 -19.44
C LEU A 184 0.27 19.11 -20.82
N THR A 185 -1.03 18.86 -20.87
CA THR A 185 -1.81 18.85 -22.12
C THR A 185 -2.20 20.24 -22.61
N ALA A 186 -1.85 21.29 -21.87
CA ALA A 186 -2.05 22.67 -22.29
C ALA A 186 -1.37 22.95 -23.64
N ALA A 187 -2.04 23.74 -24.49
CA ALA A 187 -1.59 23.99 -25.86
C ALA A 187 -0.16 24.53 -25.96
N GLY A 188 0.25 25.42 -25.05
CA GLY A 188 1.61 25.98 -25.03
C GLY A 188 2.70 24.96 -24.67
N ILE A 189 2.39 23.96 -23.83
CA ILE A 189 3.33 22.88 -23.52
C ILE A 189 3.40 21.91 -24.69
N ARG A 190 2.24 21.56 -25.27
CA ARG A 190 2.18 20.66 -26.43
C ARG A 190 2.86 21.23 -27.68
N GLU A 191 2.90 22.54 -27.86
CA GLU A 191 3.69 23.16 -28.94
C GLU A 191 5.19 22.96 -28.75
N LEU A 192 5.67 22.92 -27.49
CA LEU A 192 7.08 22.79 -27.16
C LEU A 192 7.58 21.34 -27.21
N VAL A 193 6.78 20.40 -26.70
CA VAL A 193 7.18 19.00 -26.55
C VAL A 193 6.36 18.02 -27.38
N GLY A 194 5.25 18.42 -27.98
CA GLY A 194 4.34 17.50 -28.67
C GLY A 194 3.38 16.83 -27.70
N ASP A 195 3.23 15.50 -27.79
CA ASP A 195 2.48 14.74 -26.81
C ASP A 195 3.36 14.55 -25.54
N PRO A 196 2.96 15.07 -24.37
CA PRO A 196 3.78 14.99 -23.16
C PRO A 196 4.04 13.55 -22.71
N ARG A 197 3.04 12.67 -22.88
CA ARG A 197 3.15 11.26 -22.51
C ARG A 197 4.13 10.55 -23.41
N ASP A 198 4.02 10.73 -24.72
CA ASP A 198 4.95 10.15 -25.69
C ASP A 198 6.38 10.67 -25.47
N THR A 199 6.52 11.96 -25.18
CA THR A 199 7.83 12.57 -24.92
C THR A 199 8.49 12.01 -23.69
N VAL A 200 7.77 11.88 -22.58
CA VAL A 200 8.33 11.36 -21.33
C VAL A 200 8.66 9.87 -21.42
N GLN A 201 7.81 9.08 -22.10
CA GLN A 201 7.95 7.62 -22.16
C GLN A 201 8.91 7.15 -23.26
N ASN A 202 8.75 7.68 -24.47
CA ASN A 202 9.44 7.17 -25.65
C ASN A 202 10.59 8.07 -26.12
N SER A 203 10.59 9.35 -25.75
CA SER A 203 11.57 10.33 -26.21
C SER A 203 12.14 11.26 -25.11
N PRO A 204 12.56 10.73 -23.94
CA PRO A 204 12.97 11.58 -22.80
C PRO A 204 14.19 12.46 -23.10
N LEU A 205 15.03 12.07 -24.08
CA LEU A 205 16.19 12.86 -24.52
C LEU A 205 15.79 14.23 -25.10
N GLN A 206 14.55 14.39 -25.59
CA GLN A 206 14.06 15.67 -26.06
C GLN A 206 13.91 16.70 -24.93
N LEU A 207 13.78 16.24 -23.68
CA LEU A 207 13.63 17.08 -22.50
C LEU A 207 14.96 17.71 -22.06
N VAL A 208 16.10 17.12 -22.43
CA VAL A 208 17.45 17.58 -22.07
C VAL A 208 17.76 18.99 -22.60
N ARG A 209 17.08 19.43 -23.68
CA ARG A 209 17.23 20.81 -24.17
C ARG A 209 16.62 21.85 -23.24
N PHE A 210 15.63 21.46 -22.43
CA PHE A 210 14.86 22.33 -21.55
C PHE A 210 15.36 22.31 -20.10
N PHE A 211 16.02 21.23 -19.68
CA PHE A 211 16.45 21.03 -18.30
C PHE A 211 17.91 20.57 -18.22
N SER A 212 18.63 21.09 -17.24
CA SER A 212 19.89 20.52 -16.74
C SER A 212 19.70 20.07 -15.31
N VAL A 213 20.24 18.91 -14.95
CA VAL A 213 20.01 18.31 -13.64
C VAL A 213 21.35 18.00 -12.98
N ASN A 214 21.55 18.48 -11.76
CA ASN A 214 22.77 18.27 -10.99
C ASN A 214 22.46 17.59 -9.65
N PRO A 215 23.24 16.59 -9.22
CA PRO A 215 23.05 15.97 -7.90
C PRO A 215 23.40 16.96 -6.78
N VAL A 216 22.56 17.00 -5.74
CA VAL A 216 22.79 17.77 -4.52
C VAL A 216 23.11 16.81 -3.39
N MET A 217 24.28 16.99 -2.77
CA MET A 217 24.77 16.16 -1.69
C MET A 217 24.75 16.93 -0.37
N ASP A 218 24.31 16.27 0.71
CA ASP A 218 24.41 16.77 2.08
C ASP A 218 25.08 15.72 2.97
N GLY A 219 26.13 16.10 3.70
CA GLY A 219 26.90 15.16 4.55
C GLY A 219 27.45 13.93 3.80
N GLY A 220 27.76 14.06 2.50
CA GLY A 220 28.23 12.95 1.66
C GLY A 220 27.14 11.99 1.20
N ARG A 221 25.85 12.31 1.41
CA ARG A 221 24.70 11.54 0.94
C ARG A 221 23.92 12.34 -0.09
N LEU A 222 23.35 11.67 -1.09
CA LEU A 222 22.48 12.30 -2.08
C LEU A 222 21.19 12.75 -1.38
N THR A 223 20.86 14.03 -1.49
CA THR A 223 19.62 14.60 -0.93
C THR A 223 18.56 14.77 -2.01
N GLY A 224 18.97 15.04 -3.24
CA GLY A 224 18.07 15.27 -4.36
C GLY A 224 18.80 15.77 -5.60
N TYR A 225 18.04 16.33 -6.53
CA TYR A 225 18.55 16.82 -7.80
C TYR A 225 18.13 18.27 -8.05
N GLU A 226 19.10 19.17 -8.18
CA GLU A 226 18.87 20.55 -8.56
C GLU A 226 18.52 20.63 -10.05
N VAL A 227 17.39 21.26 -10.38
CA VAL A 227 16.95 21.44 -11.76
C VAL A 227 17.20 22.88 -12.18
N LYS A 228 17.87 23.03 -13.33
CA LYS A 228 18.23 24.30 -13.95
C LYS A 228 17.61 24.41 -15.32
N PRO A 229 17.34 25.64 -15.79
CA PRO A 229 16.92 25.85 -17.16
C PRO A 229 18.02 25.38 -18.13
N GLY A 230 17.59 24.69 -19.19
CA GLY A 230 18.45 24.30 -20.30
C GLY A 230 18.64 25.43 -21.32
N ARG A 231 18.98 25.05 -22.56
CA ARG A 231 19.17 26.00 -23.67
C ARG A 231 17.86 26.67 -24.09
N ASP A 232 16.75 25.94 -23.98
CA ASP A 232 15.41 26.46 -24.21
C ASP A 232 14.68 26.58 -22.87
N THR A 233 14.42 27.80 -22.42
CA THR A 233 13.84 28.05 -21.09
C THR A 233 12.32 28.05 -21.10
N ARG A 234 11.67 27.95 -22.27
CA ARG A 234 10.22 28.14 -22.41
C ARG A 234 9.44 27.11 -21.59
N LEU A 235 9.82 25.84 -21.68
CA LEU A 235 9.18 24.78 -20.91
C LEU A 235 9.42 24.95 -19.40
N PHE A 236 10.64 25.33 -18.99
CA PHE A 236 10.98 25.58 -17.59
C PHE A 236 10.06 26.65 -16.96
N SER A 237 9.82 27.74 -17.68
CA SER A 237 8.89 28.80 -17.26
C SER A 237 7.42 28.35 -17.27
N GLN A 238 7.00 27.56 -18.28
CA GLN A 238 5.63 27.02 -18.34
C GLN A 238 5.30 26.08 -17.18
N LEU A 239 6.30 25.37 -16.64
CA LEU A 239 6.13 24.52 -15.45
C LEU A 239 6.24 25.31 -14.13
N SER A 240 6.38 26.65 -14.19
CA SER A 240 6.60 27.54 -13.04
C SER A 240 7.76 27.07 -12.15
N LEU A 241 8.81 26.50 -12.76
CA LEU A 241 10.04 26.12 -12.07
C LEU A 241 10.97 27.33 -11.94
N GLU A 242 11.78 27.34 -10.89
CA GLU A 242 12.75 28.40 -10.63
C GLU A 242 14.17 27.84 -10.52
N PRO A 243 15.20 28.57 -10.98
CA PRO A 243 16.58 28.15 -10.78
C PRO A 243 16.89 27.98 -9.28
N GLY A 244 17.46 26.83 -8.91
CA GLY A 244 17.71 26.48 -7.51
C GLY A 244 16.62 25.59 -6.90
N ASP A 245 15.57 25.25 -7.65
CA ASP A 245 14.63 24.19 -7.28
C ASP A 245 15.35 22.84 -7.17
N VAL A 246 15.23 22.19 -6.00
CA VAL A 246 15.79 20.86 -5.74
C VAL A 246 14.67 19.84 -5.63
N LEU A 247 14.64 18.87 -6.52
CA LEU A 247 13.70 17.75 -6.48
C LEU A 247 14.16 16.74 -5.43
N LEU A 248 13.29 16.50 -4.45
CA LEU A 248 13.55 15.59 -3.33
C LEU A 248 12.86 14.23 -3.51
N SER A 249 11.64 14.21 -4.07
CA SER A 249 10.89 12.98 -4.32
C SER A 249 10.00 13.08 -5.54
N VAL A 250 9.71 11.93 -6.15
CA VAL A 250 8.70 11.75 -7.20
C VAL A 250 7.68 10.72 -6.73
N ASN A 251 6.39 11.02 -6.86
CA ASN A 251 5.27 10.17 -6.42
C ASN A 251 5.40 9.67 -4.97
N GLY A 252 5.94 10.51 -4.09
CA GLY A 252 6.17 10.20 -2.68
C GLY A 252 7.40 9.32 -2.38
N GLN A 253 8.14 8.86 -3.40
CA GLN A 253 9.38 8.09 -3.25
C GLN A 253 10.60 9.02 -3.30
N PRO A 254 11.47 9.02 -2.26
CA PRO A 254 12.68 9.84 -2.23
C PRO A 254 13.64 9.51 -3.38
N LEU A 255 14.15 10.54 -4.05
CA LEU A 255 15.15 10.39 -5.11
C LEU A 255 16.54 10.02 -4.57
N SER A 256 16.78 10.22 -3.27
CA SER A 256 18.02 9.81 -2.59
C SER A 256 18.25 8.30 -2.56
N ASP A 257 17.15 7.54 -2.52
CA ASP A 257 17.14 6.10 -2.27
C ASP A 257 16.78 5.31 -3.54
N MET A 258 16.34 6.00 -4.60
CA MET A 258 15.88 5.41 -5.84
C MET A 258 17.04 5.18 -6.81
N SER A 259 17.12 3.97 -7.36
CA SER A 259 18.04 3.67 -8.45
C SER A 259 17.56 4.28 -9.78
N THR A 260 18.48 4.51 -10.71
CA THR A 260 18.12 4.99 -12.06
C THR A 260 17.14 4.05 -12.78
N GLN A 261 17.24 2.74 -12.53
CA GLN A 261 16.34 1.75 -13.12
C GLN A 261 14.91 1.90 -12.59
N GLU A 262 14.74 2.03 -11.26
CA GLU A 262 13.44 2.24 -10.64
C GLU A 262 12.79 3.55 -11.10
N LEU A 263 13.57 4.61 -11.26
CA LEU A 263 13.09 5.89 -11.80
C LEU A 263 12.56 5.73 -13.22
N MET A 264 13.30 5.05 -14.10
CA MET A 264 12.87 4.79 -15.48
C MET A 264 11.60 3.96 -15.53
N THR A 265 11.52 2.87 -14.76
CA THR A 265 10.30 2.04 -14.68
C THR A 265 9.10 2.82 -14.15
N MET A 266 9.31 3.75 -13.20
CA MET A 266 8.24 4.64 -12.73
C MET A 266 7.76 5.58 -13.83
N MET A 267 8.69 6.13 -14.64
CA MET A 267 8.34 7.03 -15.74
C MET A 267 7.56 6.35 -16.87
N GLU A 268 7.82 5.07 -17.13
CA GLU A 268 7.09 4.32 -18.17
C GLU A 268 5.63 4.02 -17.75
N ASN A 269 5.40 3.72 -16.47
CA ASN A 269 4.13 3.15 -15.99
C ASN A 269 3.15 4.16 -15.39
N THR A 270 3.49 5.44 -15.37
CA THR A 270 2.73 6.47 -14.65
C THR A 270 2.04 7.46 -15.60
N SER A 271 0.79 7.83 -15.28
CA SER A 271 0.00 8.84 -16.02
C SER A 271 0.00 10.23 -15.38
N SER A 272 0.51 10.38 -14.15
CA SER A 272 0.63 11.66 -13.46
C SER A 272 1.83 11.66 -12.51
N TYR A 273 2.61 12.73 -12.48
CA TYR A 273 3.76 12.86 -11.58
C TYR A 273 3.50 13.87 -10.48
N GLU A 274 3.74 13.49 -9.24
CA GLU A 274 3.80 14.42 -8.11
C GLU A 274 5.26 14.63 -7.69
N LEU A 275 5.78 15.83 -7.88
CA LEU A 275 7.13 16.21 -7.49
C LEU A 275 7.11 17.00 -6.19
N LEU A 276 7.98 16.62 -5.25
CA LEU A 276 8.27 17.40 -4.06
C LEU A 276 9.57 18.17 -4.27
N ILE A 277 9.47 19.49 -4.25
CA ILE A 277 10.53 20.42 -4.62
C ILE A 277 10.87 21.27 -3.41
N LYS A 278 12.15 21.41 -3.10
CA LYS A 278 12.65 22.40 -2.15
C LYS A 278 13.09 23.64 -2.94
N ARG A 279 12.44 24.77 -2.65
CA ARG A 279 12.78 26.09 -3.18
C ARG A 279 13.24 26.96 -2.01
N ALA A 280 14.52 27.31 -2.00
CA ALA A 280 15.16 27.93 -0.84
C ALA A 280 14.89 27.13 0.45
N ASP A 281 14.09 27.66 1.39
CA ASP A 281 13.70 26.99 2.64
C ASP A 281 12.24 26.51 2.66
N THR A 282 11.54 26.58 1.52
CA THR A 282 10.14 26.16 1.38
C THR A 282 10.02 24.85 0.62
N ILE A 283 9.12 23.99 1.06
CA ILE A 283 8.74 22.77 0.34
C ILE A 283 7.47 23.03 -0.48
N LEU A 284 7.54 22.73 -1.76
CA LEU A 284 6.47 22.86 -2.75
C LEU A 284 6.12 21.49 -3.31
N THR A 285 4.85 21.31 -3.63
CA THR A 285 4.38 20.11 -4.33
C THR A 285 3.86 20.53 -5.69
N LYS A 286 4.38 19.93 -6.77
CA LYS A 286 3.86 20.16 -8.11
C LYS A 286 3.35 18.85 -8.68
N ARG A 287 2.12 18.87 -9.19
CA ARG A 287 1.52 17.71 -9.85
C ARG A 287 1.42 17.99 -11.33
N PHE A 288 1.86 17.04 -12.12
CA PHE A 288 1.87 17.08 -13.58
C PHE A 288 1.00 15.95 -14.11
N ASP A 289 -0.07 16.30 -14.80
CA ASP A 289 -0.95 15.34 -15.44
C ASP A 289 -0.58 15.24 -16.93
N LEU A 290 -0.39 14.01 -17.43
CA LEU A 290 0.03 13.71 -18.81
C LEU A 290 -1.16 13.54 -19.77
#